data_AF-A0A953AMN0-F1
#
_entry.id   AF-A0A953AMN0-F1
#
_cell.length_a   1.000
_cell.length_b   1.000
_cell.length_c   1.000
_cell.angle_alpha   90.00
_cell.angle_beta   90.00
_cell.angle_gamma   90.00
#
_symmetry.space_group_name_H-M   'P 1'
#
loop_
_entity.id
_entity.type
_entity.pdbx_description
1 polymer ?
#
loop_
_entity_poly.entity_id
_entity_poly.type
_entity_poly.pdbx_seq_one_letter_code
_entity_poly.pdbx_strand_id
1 'polypeptide(L)'
;MTRRARIDLRGERGIALVMAVALATLLVVVAGTLTALVVHESTRSRADATRDGAYQAAEAGLDAYLADLTEDPSFYLDSLAKGEATRTVGGTAYVSDPDANVRWTLPPTTTWTYETPLTAPSFEQRWRPLGNGYEYLIKVYPISSQEVRLVTIGRPVGSTDLGAYRAIETYARSLSVSDFQMLAAADIAYGSGATTRGLVYVGKDNAGRTHTLTHDGTATADLMSEGPIQGGVTMVAPARTYTPTTSPSIRSRIRNPILFSDLTASPLLAAFPAKAQTPGNLYLNPSTSPPDAWWFQFQSNGQVVVQRCTKATSVKNGVVTTYPIEYRQPTCTAYGTYPLTPTGEDIYTGQDAIVSGHVNGRVTIYSNADVVIADTIDYVNPGSNVLGLIANNNVIIACWEPQNNLSWRAATLALHGRWISDWNLSPACNLPSHSSMTFTGSTGTYGGGAMGGFNTRTYNYDTTLRYLVPPDYPRISAVYTIEAQREIPPG
;
A
#
# COMPACT_ATOMS: atom_id res chain seq x y z
N MET A 1 92.38 12.88 -50.21
CA MET A 1 91.55 12.01 -51.08
C MET A 1 90.13 12.00 -50.55
N THR A 2 89.25 12.84 -51.12
CA THR A 2 87.87 13.04 -50.65
C THR A 2 86.96 13.01 -51.87
N ARG A 3 86.39 11.84 -52.16
CA ARG A 3 85.40 11.63 -53.24
C ARG A 3 84.04 12.12 -52.75
N ARG A 4 83.59 13.29 -53.24
CA ARG A 4 82.19 13.72 -53.17
C ARG A 4 81.38 12.94 -54.20
N ALA A 5 80.50 12.06 -53.73
CA ALA A 5 79.45 11.46 -54.54
C ALA A 5 78.34 12.51 -54.78
N ARG A 6 78.14 12.91 -56.04
CA ARG A 6 76.93 13.62 -56.48
C ARG A 6 75.83 12.58 -56.64
N ILE A 7 74.86 12.61 -55.73
CA ILE A 7 73.62 11.85 -55.82
C ILE A 7 72.73 12.57 -56.85
N ASP A 8 72.27 11.80 -57.83
CA ASP A 8 71.51 12.25 -58.99
C ASP A 8 70.02 12.42 -58.61
N LEU A 9 69.62 13.66 -58.31
CA LEU A 9 68.27 14.07 -57.86
C LEU A 9 67.22 14.15 -58.98
N ARG A 10 67.43 13.48 -60.13
CA ARG A 10 66.53 13.57 -61.29
C ARG A 10 65.40 12.53 -61.35
N GLY A 11 65.34 11.60 -60.40
CA GLY A 11 64.28 10.55 -60.33
C GLY A 11 63.09 10.84 -59.40
N GLU A 12 63.15 11.84 -58.51
CA GLU A 12 62.16 11.98 -57.41
C GLU A 12 60.93 12.85 -57.76
N ARG A 13 60.93 13.53 -58.91
CA ARG A 13 59.82 14.42 -59.31
C ARG A 13 58.52 13.69 -59.65
N GLY A 14 58.59 12.42 -60.04
CA GLY A 14 57.40 11.59 -60.28
C GLY A 14 56.79 11.02 -58.99
N ILE A 15 57.64 10.58 -58.05
CA ILE A 15 57.20 9.99 -56.78
C ILE A 15 56.52 11.03 -55.88
N ALA A 16 57.01 12.28 -55.86
CA ALA A 16 56.41 13.36 -55.09
C ALA A 16 54.95 13.66 -55.51
N LEU A 17 54.66 13.62 -56.82
CA LEU A 17 53.33 13.87 -57.34
C LEU A 17 52.37 12.70 -57.05
N VAL A 18 52.84 11.46 -57.16
CA VAL A 18 52.07 10.26 -56.78
C VAL A 18 51.77 10.24 -55.28
N MET A 19 52.74 10.59 -54.43
CA MET A 19 52.54 10.73 -52.98
C MET A 19 51.53 11.83 -52.63
N ALA A 20 51.59 12.98 -53.31
CA ALA A 20 50.65 14.07 -53.09
C ALA A 20 49.21 13.69 -53.50
N VAL A 21 49.03 13.00 -54.63
CA VAL A 21 47.71 12.49 -55.05
C VAL A 21 47.22 11.41 -54.10
N ALA A 22 48.07 10.47 -53.68
CA ALA A 22 47.72 9.44 -52.70
C ALA A 22 47.29 10.06 -51.35
N LEU A 23 48.03 11.04 -50.84
CA LEU A 23 47.68 11.77 -49.62
C LEU A 23 46.38 12.57 -49.79
N ALA A 24 46.17 13.22 -50.94
CA ALA A 24 44.92 13.92 -51.22
C ALA A 24 43.73 12.96 -51.26
N THR A 25 43.88 11.79 -51.90
CA THR A 25 42.82 10.76 -51.92
C THR A 25 42.54 10.21 -50.52
N LEU A 26 43.58 9.97 -49.72
CA LEU A 26 43.43 9.52 -48.34
C LEU A 26 42.70 10.56 -47.48
N LEU A 27 43.05 11.84 -47.62
CA LEU A 27 42.37 12.94 -46.92
C LEU A 27 40.90 13.05 -47.29
N VAL A 28 40.54 12.86 -48.57
CA VAL A 28 39.14 12.85 -49.02
C VAL A 28 38.38 11.67 -48.43
N VAL A 29 38.98 10.47 -48.40
CA VAL A 29 38.36 9.29 -47.79
C VAL A 29 38.14 9.50 -46.29
N VAL A 30 39.13 10.02 -45.57
CA VAL A 30 39.03 10.31 -44.13
C VAL A 30 37.99 11.41 -43.85
N ALA A 31 37.94 12.46 -44.65
CA ALA A 31 36.93 13.51 -44.52
C ALA A 31 35.51 12.96 -44.77
N GLY A 32 35.36 12.08 -45.76
CA GLY A 32 34.11 11.39 -46.05
C GLY A 32 33.64 10.49 -44.91
N THR A 33 34.55 9.68 -44.34
CA THR A 33 34.20 8.79 -43.22
C THR A 33 33.88 9.55 -41.93
N LEU A 34 34.59 10.64 -41.62
CA LEU A 34 34.27 11.51 -40.48
C LEU A 34 32.90 12.17 -40.65
N THR A 35 32.57 12.63 -41.86
CA THR A 35 31.25 13.24 -42.14
C THR A 35 30.13 12.21 -41.96
N ALA A 36 30.31 10.99 -42.48
CA ALA A 36 29.35 9.90 -42.32
C ALA A 36 29.18 9.52 -40.84
N LEU A 37 30.27 9.45 -40.07
CA LEU A 37 30.23 9.17 -38.64
C LEU A 37 29.43 10.24 -37.88
N VAL A 38 29.68 11.53 -38.16
CA VAL A 38 28.93 12.64 -37.53
C VAL A 38 27.44 12.58 -37.85
N VAL A 39 27.07 12.23 -39.10
CA VAL A 39 25.66 12.07 -39.47
C VAL A 39 25.02 10.87 -38.74
N HIS A 40 25.74 9.75 -38.60
CA HIS A 40 25.26 8.58 -37.85
C HIS A 40 25.14 8.86 -36.35
N GLU A 41 26.10 9.57 -35.75
CA GLU A 41 26.04 9.96 -34.34
C GLU A 41 24.91 10.97 -34.10
N SER A 42 24.68 11.90 -35.03
CA SER A 42 23.58 12.87 -34.95
C SER A 42 22.21 12.20 -35.06
N THR A 43 22.04 11.25 -35.98
CA THR A 43 20.77 10.50 -36.10
C THR A 43 20.53 9.60 -34.90
N ARG A 44 21.56 8.93 -34.40
CA ARG A 44 21.48 8.12 -33.17
C ARG A 44 21.16 8.98 -31.95
N SER A 45 21.84 10.11 -31.77
CA SER A 45 21.60 11.03 -30.67
C SER A 45 20.17 11.59 -30.69
N ARG A 46 19.64 11.93 -31.86
CA ARG A 46 18.24 12.34 -32.01
C ARG A 46 17.27 11.22 -31.69
N ALA A 47 17.54 10.00 -32.14
CA ALA A 47 16.72 8.84 -31.83
C ALA A 47 16.72 8.54 -30.32
N ASP A 48 17.88 8.59 -29.67
CA ASP A 48 18.02 8.39 -28.22
C ASP A 48 17.25 9.49 -27.46
N ALA A 49 17.42 10.77 -27.83
CA ALA A 49 16.66 11.87 -27.23
C ALA A 49 15.14 11.73 -27.43
N THR A 50 14.71 11.26 -28.61
CA THR A 50 13.31 10.99 -28.91
C THR A 50 12.76 9.87 -28.05
N ARG A 51 13.53 8.79 -27.89
CA ARG A 51 13.19 7.63 -27.06
C ARG A 51 13.14 7.98 -25.58
N ASP A 52 14.00 8.86 -25.10
CA ASP A 52 13.97 9.34 -23.71
C ASP A 52 12.77 10.24 -23.46
N GLY A 53 12.46 11.15 -24.38
CA GLY A 53 11.26 11.99 -24.29
C GLY A 53 9.96 11.18 -24.33
N ALA A 54 9.90 10.14 -25.17
CA ALA A 54 8.77 9.22 -25.20
C ALA A 54 8.64 8.40 -23.90
N TYR A 55 9.75 7.98 -23.29
CA TYR A 55 9.74 7.31 -22.00
C TYR A 55 9.22 8.23 -20.89
N GLN A 56 9.73 9.46 -20.82
CA GLN A 56 9.25 10.47 -19.86
C GLN A 56 7.76 10.79 -20.06
N ALA A 57 7.26 10.79 -21.30
CA ALA A 57 5.84 10.97 -21.56
C ALA A 57 5.00 9.79 -21.02
N ALA A 58 5.48 8.55 -21.18
CA ALA A 58 4.83 7.38 -20.60
C ALA A 58 4.83 7.42 -19.06
N GLU A 59 5.92 7.87 -18.43
CA GLU A 59 5.99 8.08 -16.98
C GLU A 59 5.02 9.18 -16.52
N ALA A 60 4.93 10.29 -17.25
CA ALA A 60 3.99 11.36 -16.93
C ALA A 60 2.53 10.88 -16.99
N GLY A 61 2.18 10.04 -17.97
CA GLY A 61 0.87 9.39 -18.03
C GLY A 61 0.64 8.45 -16.85
N LEU A 62 1.64 7.66 -16.46
CA LEU A 62 1.55 6.76 -15.32
C LEU A 62 1.33 7.52 -14.02
N ASP A 63 2.14 8.55 -13.76
CA ASP A 63 2.03 9.39 -12.57
C ASP A 63 0.68 10.12 -12.52
N ALA A 64 0.17 10.60 -13.67
CA ALA A 64 -1.15 11.22 -13.76
C ALA A 64 -2.27 10.24 -13.40
N TYR A 65 -2.20 8.99 -13.86
CA TYR A 65 -3.19 7.97 -13.54
C TYR A 65 -3.11 7.50 -12.10
N LEU A 66 -1.90 7.33 -11.57
CA LEU A 66 -1.70 7.00 -10.16
C LEU A 66 -2.23 8.11 -9.25
N ALA A 67 -2.16 9.38 -9.68
CA ALA A 67 -2.78 10.49 -8.96
C ALA A 67 -4.32 10.39 -8.96
N ASP A 68 -4.95 10.09 -10.10
CA ASP A 68 -6.41 9.91 -10.19
C ASP A 68 -6.87 8.71 -9.32
N LEU A 69 -6.12 7.61 -9.34
CA LEU A 69 -6.33 6.46 -8.44
C LEU A 69 -6.16 6.83 -6.95
N THR A 70 -5.19 7.69 -6.65
CA THR A 70 -4.93 8.23 -5.32
C THR A 70 -6.14 8.97 -4.75
N GLU A 71 -6.85 9.72 -5.59
CA GLU A 71 -8.08 10.43 -5.20
C GLU A 71 -9.27 9.47 -5.09
N ASP A 72 -9.39 8.51 -5.99
CA ASP A 72 -10.46 7.51 -6.01
C ASP A 72 -9.92 6.10 -6.32
N PRO A 73 -9.86 5.20 -5.31
CA PRO A 73 -9.39 3.83 -5.54
C PRO A 73 -10.25 3.01 -6.50
N SER A 74 -11.49 3.43 -6.73
CA SER A 74 -12.44 2.89 -7.70
C SER A 74 -12.43 3.67 -9.02
N PHE A 75 -11.49 4.59 -9.24
CA PHE A 75 -11.46 5.47 -10.41
C PHE A 75 -11.61 4.70 -11.74
N TYR A 76 -10.94 3.55 -11.87
CA TYR A 76 -11.04 2.71 -13.07
C TYR A 76 -12.42 2.09 -13.30
N LEU A 77 -13.26 1.98 -12.28
CA LEU A 77 -14.64 1.50 -12.37
C LEU A 77 -15.62 2.63 -12.72
N ASP A 78 -15.35 3.84 -12.23
CA ASP A 78 -16.31 4.95 -12.28
C ASP A 78 -15.91 6.05 -13.28
N SER A 79 -14.71 5.99 -13.84
CA SER A 79 -14.18 6.98 -14.79
C SER A 79 -13.22 6.37 -15.83
N LEU A 80 -13.11 7.08 -16.95
CA LEU A 80 -12.02 6.97 -17.93
C LEU A 80 -11.01 8.08 -17.65
N ALA A 81 -9.72 7.74 -17.57
CA ALA A 81 -8.68 8.75 -17.40
C ALA A 81 -8.49 9.61 -18.66
N LYS A 82 -8.00 10.83 -18.41
CA LYS A 82 -7.41 11.68 -19.44
C LYS A 82 -6.29 10.96 -20.20
N GLY A 83 -6.46 10.85 -21.52
CA GLY A 83 -5.53 10.10 -22.38
C GLY A 83 -5.60 8.58 -22.22
N GLU A 84 -6.66 8.05 -21.63
CA GLU A 84 -6.91 6.60 -21.66
C GLU A 84 -7.30 6.15 -23.07
N ALA A 85 -6.95 4.94 -23.45
CA ALA A 85 -7.39 4.33 -24.70
C ALA A 85 -8.89 3.99 -24.68
N THR A 86 -9.49 3.85 -25.87
CA THR A 86 -10.88 3.37 -26.03
C THR A 86 -11.11 2.05 -25.32
N ARG A 87 -12.00 2.04 -24.34
CA ARG A 87 -12.52 0.77 -23.82
C ARG A 87 -13.56 0.23 -24.77
N THR A 88 -13.51 -1.07 -25.04
CA THR A 88 -14.53 -1.79 -25.79
C THR A 88 -15.19 -2.80 -24.87
N VAL A 89 -16.51 -2.70 -24.70
CA VAL A 89 -17.33 -3.62 -23.90
C VAL A 89 -18.44 -4.17 -24.77
N GLY A 90 -18.46 -5.50 -24.96
CA GLY A 90 -19.48 -6.14 -25.80
C GLY A 90 -19.55 -5.58 -27.24
N GLY A 91 -18.41 -5.14 -27.79
CA GLY A 91 -18.33 -4.49 -29.11
C GLY A 91 -18.71 -3.01 -29.15
N THR A 92 -19.20 -2.44 -28.04
CA THR A 92 -19.46 -1.00 -27.94
C THR A 92 -18.19 -0.28 -27.51
N ALA A 93 -17.76 0.70 -28.30
CA ALA A 93 -16.64 1.56 -28.00
C ALA A 93 -17.07 2.70 -27.08
N TYR A 94 -16.31 2.94 -26.03
CA TYR A 94 -16.53 4.02 -25.10
C TYR A 94 -15.33 4.95 -25.09
N VAL A 95 -15.63 6.24 -25.23
CA VAL A 95 -14.64 7.25 -25.58
C VAL A 95 -14.20 8.04 -24.36
N SER A 96 -12.89 8.02 -24.12
CA SER A 96 -12.18 8.89 -23.20
C SER A 96 -11.95 10.26 -23.84
N ASP A 97 -11.71 11.26 -23.00
CA ASP A 97 -11.31 12.59 -23.42
C ASP A 97 -9.78 12.73 -23.19
N PRO A 98 -9.00 13.29 -24.13
CA PRO A 98 -7.57 13.49 -23.92
C PRO A 98 -7.27 14.47 -22.78
N ASP A 99 -8.18 15.41 -22.50
CA ASP A 99 -7.98 16.55 -21.61
C ASP A 99 -8.79 16.47 -20.31
N ALA A 100 -9.79 15.58 -20.24
CA ALA A 100 -10.64 15.41 -19.07
C ALA A 100 -10.87 13.96 -18.66
N ASN A 101 -11.11 13.74 -17.36
CA ASN A 101 -11.63 12.47 -16.86
C ASN A 101 -13.13 12.38 -17.23
N VAL A 102 -13.54 11.29 -17.87
CA VAL A 102 -14.92 11.09 -18.31
C VAL A 102 -15.61 10.11 -17.39
N ARG A 103 -16.75 10.50 -16.80
CA ARG A 103 -17.52 9.61 -15.93
C ARG A 103 -17.97 8.38 -16.73
N TRP A 104 -17.71 7.22 -16.16
CA TRP A 104 -18.10 5.92 -16.67
C TRP A 104 -19.09 5.28 -15.70
N THR A 105 -20.06 4.54 -16.21
CA THR A 105 -21.02 3.85 -15.34
C THR A 105 -21.38 2.52 -15.97
N LEU A 106 -20.57 1.50 -15.69
CA LEU A 106 -20.90 0.11 -15.97
C LEU A 106 -20.81 -0.73 -14.68
N PRO A 107 -21.45 -1.91 -14.63
CA PRO A 107 -21.34 -2.79 -13.48
C PRO A 107 -19.88 -3.09 -13.12
N PRO A 108 -19.51 -3.19 -11.84
CA PRO A 108 -18.14 -3.44 -11.38
C PRO A 108 -17.49 -4.72 -11.94
N THR A 109 -18.29 -5.66 -12.43
CA THR A 109 -17.85 -6.94 -13.00
C THR A 109 -17.57 -6.87 -14.51
N THR A 110 -17.72 -5.70 -15.12
CA THR A 110 -17.54 -5.52 -16.56
C THR A 110 -16.07 -5.58 -16.92
N THR A 111 -15.71 -6.50 -17.82
CA THR A 111 -14.39 -6.53 -18.44
C THR A 111 -14.42 -5.75 -19.76
N TRP A 112 -13.30 -5.12 -20.10
CA TRP A 112 -13.13 -4.41 -21.36
C TRP A 112 -11.85 -4.82 -22.06
N THR A 113 -11.82 -4.60 -23.36
CA THR A 113 -10.61 -4.70 -24.17
C THR A 113 -10.24 -3.33 -24.71
N TYR A 114 -8.99 -3.20 -25.14
CA TYR A 114 -8.54 -2.06 -25.93
C TYR A 114 -8.40 -2.51 -27.37
N GLU A 115 -8.73 -1.60 -28.29
CA GLU A 115 -8.58 -1.86 -29.71
C GLU A 115 -7.08 -2.07 -30.06
N THR A 116 -6.82 -2.82 -31.13
CA THR A 116 -5.48 -3.05 -31.68
C THR A 116 -5.59 -3.08 -33.20
N PRO A 117 -4.62 -2.58 -33.97
CA PRO A 117 -3.32 -2.02 -33.55
C PRO A 117 -3.38 -0.57 -33.07
N LEU A 118 -2.32 -0.09 -32.40
CA LEU A 118 -2.18 1.30 -31.91
C LEU A 118 -2.28 2.38 -32.99
N THR A 119 -2.11 2.00 -34.26
CA THR A 119 -2.18 2.88 -35.42
C THR A 119 -3.60 3.00 -35.99
N ALA A 120 -4.61 2.38 -35.37
CA ALA A 120 -5.98 2.54 -35.85
C ALA A 120 -6.42 4.01 -35.66
N PRO A 121 -7.19 4.60 -36.61
CA PRO A 121 -7.61 6.00 -36.57
C PRO A 121 -8.34 6.40 -35.28
N SER A 122 -9.00 5.44 -34.63
CA SER A 122 -9.68 5.62 -33.34
C SER A 122 -8.73 5.92 -32.17
N PHE A 123 -7.45 5.53 -32.27
CA PHE A 123 -6.39 5.81 -31.29
C PHE A 123 -5.78 7.20 -31.46
N GLU A 124 -5.65 7.70 -32.70
CA GLU A 124 -4.97 8.97 -32.97
C GLU A 124 -5.64 10.17 -32.31
N GLN A 125 -6.93 10.07 -31.98
CA GLN A 125 -7.71 11.16 -31.36
C GLN A 125 -7.57 11.26 -29.84
N ARG A 126 -6.79 10.37 -29.19
CA ARG A 126 -6.87 10.19 -27.73
C ARG A 126 -5.54 10.26 -27.01
N TRP A 127 -4.48 10.59 -27.75
CA TRP A 127 -3.20 10.89 -27.15
C TRP A 127 -3.30 12.21 -26.40
N ARG A 128 -2.85 12.22 -25.15
CA ARG A 128 -2.81 13.45 -24.37
C ARG A 128 -1.49 14.19 -24.63
N PRO A 129 -1.52 15.40 -25.21
CA PRO A 129 -0.30 16.18 -25.40
C PRO A 129 0.21 16.73 -24.07
N LEU A 130 1.53 16.72 -23.89
CA LEU A 130 2.21 17.29 -22.71
C LEU A 130 2.70 18.74 -22.94
N GLY A 131 2.56 19.26 -24.17
CA GLY A 131 3.03 20.60 -24.56
C GLY A 131 4.53 20.69 -24.87
N ASN A 132 5.31 19.64 -24.62
CA ASN A 132 6.75 19.56 -24.89
C ASN A 132 7.09 18.84 -26.21
N GLY A 133 6.11 18.63 -27.09
CA GLY A 133 6.26 17.87 -28.34
C GLY A 133 6.09 16.35 -28.19
N TYR A 134 5.73 15.87 -27.00
CA TYR A 134 5.38 14.48 -26.73
C TYR A 134 3.95 14.34 -26.22
N GLU A 135 3.41 13.14 -26.35
CA GLU A 135 2.07 12.77 -25.91
C GLU A 135 2.08 11.34 -25.35
N TYR A 136 1.06 11.04 -24.53
CA TYR A 136 0.91 9.71 -23.93
C TYR A 136 -0.47 9.11 -24.13
N LEU A 137 -0.55 7.79 -23.99
CA LEU A 137 -1.76 6.98 -24.01
C LEU A 137 -1.72 5.95 -22.87
N ILE A 138 -2.84 5.72 -22.19
CA ILE A 138 -2.93 4.79 -21.05
C ILE A 138 -3.88 3.64 -21.36
N LYS A 139 -3.51 2.43 -20.97
CA LYS A 139 -4.39 1.26 -20.95
C LYS A 139 -4.43 0.70 -19.53
N VAL A 140 -5.64 0.49 -19.02
CA VAL A 140 -5.93 0.05 -17.67
C VAL A 140 -6.57 -1.34 -17.71
N TYR A 141 -5.99 -2.28 -16.96
CA TYR A 141 -6.49 -3.65 -16.85
C TYR A 141 -6.69 -4.00 -15.36
N PRO A 142 -7.92 -4.02 -14.84
CA PRO A 142 -8.17 -4.46 -13.49
C PRO A 142 -7.87 -5.96 -13.39
N ILE A 143 -7.00 -6.35 -12.44
CA ILE A 143 -6.69 -7.75 -12.14
C ILE A 143 -7.57 -8.22 -10.98
N SER A 144 -7.70 -7.38 -9.96
CA SER A 144 -8.55 -7.60 -8.80
C SER A 144 -9.15 -6.27 -8.34
N SER A 145 -9.94 -6.30 -7.26
CA SER A 145 -10.51 -5.07 -6.65
C SER A 145 -9.46 -4.12 -6.05
N GLN A 146 -8.19 -4.52 -5.98
CA GLN A 146 -7.10 -3.78 -5.36
C GLN A 146 -5.90 -3.60 -6.27
N GLU A 147 -5.76 -4.44 -7.30
CA GLU A 147 -4.62 -4.48 -8.20
C GLU A 147 -5.05 -4.15 -9.62
N VAL A 148 -4.32 -3.21 -10.19
CA VAL A 148 -4.52 -2.69 -11.54
C VAL A 148 -3.20 -2.76 -12.28
N ARG A 149 -3.25 -3.36 -13.47
CA ARG A 149 -2.15 -3.32 -14.43
C ARG A 149 -2.37 -2.16 -15.38
N LEU A 150 -1.38 -1.28 -15.43
CA LEU A 150 -1.33 -0.10 -16.29
C LEU A 150 -0.31 -0.35 -17.38
N VAL A 151 -0.65 0.00 -18.61
CA VAL A 151 0.29 0.12 -19.71
C VAL A 151 0.22 1.54 -20.20
N THR A 152 1.27 2.32 -19.96
CA THR A 152 1.39 3.69 -20.45
C THR A 152 2.34 3.73 -21.62
N ILE A 153 1.98 4.48 -22.66
CA ILE A 153 2.71 4.54 -23.91
C ILE A 153 2.98 6.00 -24.20
N GLY A 154 4.21 6.35 -24.53
CA GLY A 154 4.59 7.70 -24.93
C GLY A 154 5.17 7.73 -26.33
N ARG A 155 4.95 8.83 -27.05
CA ARG A 155 5.49 9.07 -28.39
C ARG A 155 5.66 10.58 -28.68
N PRO A 156 6.42 10.96 -29.72
CA PRO A 156 6.37 12.32 -30.27
C PRO A 156 4.99 12.60 -30.85
N VAL A 157 4.49 13.84 -30.68
CA VAL A 157 3.15 14.25 -31.13
C VAL A 157 2.94 13.92 -32.61
N GLY A 158 1.91 13.13 -32.90
CA GLY A 158 1.51 12.74 -34.26
C GLY A 158 2.44 11.74 -34.95
N SER A 159 3.47 11.22 -34.27
CA SER A 159 4.36 10.22 -34.86
C SER A 159 3.63 8.89 -35.06
N THR A 160 3.77 8.28 -36.23
CA THR A 160 3.33 6.91 -36.52
C THR A 160 4.48 5.89 -36.51
N ASP A 161 5.71 6.35 -36.25
CA ASP A 161 6.89 5.48 -36.17
C ASP A 161 6.94 4.75 -34.83
N LEU A 162 6.58 3.46 -34.84
CA LEU A 162 6.63 2.60 -33.64
C LEU A 162 8.03 2.50 -33.01
N GLY A 163 9.10 2.75 -33.76
CA GLY A 163 10.47 2.79 -33.23
C GLY A 163 10.74 3.97 -32.29
N ALA A 164 9.92 5.03 -32.39
CA ALA A 164 9.97 6.20 -31.52
C ALA A 164 9.08 6.07 -30.28
N TYR A 165 8.30 4.99 -30.16
CA TYR A 165 7.36 4.79 -29.05
C TYR A 165 8.07 4.09 -27.89
N ARG A 166 7.63 4.37 -26.67
CA ARG A 166 8.04 3.63 -25.47
C ARG A 166 6.82 3.26 -24.67
N ALA A 167 6.81 2.06 -24.08
CA ALA A 167 5.73 1.63 -23.22
C ALA A 167 6.24 1.09 -21.89
N ILE A 168 5.53 1.44 -20.82
CA ILE A 168 5.81 1.04 -19.45
C ILE A 168 4.61 0.24 -18.96
N GLU A 169 4.85 -0.99 -18.54
CA GLU A 169 3.88 -1.80 -17.83
C GLU A 169 4.13 -1.71 -16.34
N THR A 170 3.09 -1.35 -15.59
CA THR A 170 3.14 -1.15 -14.14
C THR A 170 2.00 -1.90 -13.48
N TYR A 171 2.33 -2.67 -12.44
CA TYR A 171 1.35 -3.29 -11.56
C TYR A 171 1.24 -2.43 -10.31
N ALA A 172 0.11 -1.77 -10.14
CA ALA A 172 -0.15 -0.87 -9.03
C ALA A 172 -1.24 -1.46 -8.12
N ARG A 173 -1.01 -1.35 -6.81
CA ARG A 173 -1.98 -1.77 -5.79
C ARG A 173 -2.20 -0.65 -4.79
N SER A 174 -3.45 -0.38 -4.44
CA SER A 174 -3.79 0.55 -3.36
C SER A 174 -3.31 -0.03 -2.04
N LEU A 175 -2.56 0.76 -1.26
CA LEU A 175 -2.14 0.32 0.06
C LEU A 175 -3.32 0.32 1.02
N SER A 176 -3.38 -0.72 1.84
CA SER A 176 -4.30 -0.84 2.95
C SER A 176 -3.52 -0.73 4.27
N VAL A 177 -4.21 -0.35 5.35
CA VAL A 177 -3.63 -0.51 6.71
C VAL A 177 -3.16 -1.94 6.90
N SER A 178 -3.90 -2.90 6.32
CA SER A 178 -3.64 -4.33 6.37
C SER A 178 -2.35 -4.78 5.70
N ASP A 179 -1.60 -3.90 5.02
CA ASP A 179 -0.29 -4.20 4.42
C ASP A 179 0.89 -4.05 5.38
N PHE A 180 0.65 -3.44 6.53
CA PHE A 180 1.66 -3.17 7.53
C PHE A 180 1.49 -4.11 8.71
N GLN A 181 2.60 -4.57 9.29
CA GLN A 181 2.55 -5.11 10.63
C GLN A 181 2.15 -4.00 11.60
N MET A 182 2.72 -2.81 11.43
CA MET A 182 2.41 -1.62 12.21
C MET A 182 2.42 -0.37 11.33
N LEU A 183 1.33 0.37 11.35
CA LEU A 183 1.16 1.70 10.78
C LEU A 183 0.74 2.64 11.91
N ALA A 184 1.61 3.57 12.29
CA ALA A 184 1.36 4.46 13.41
C ALA A 184 1.47 5.94 13.03
N ALA A 185 0.60 6.76 13.61
CA ALA A 185 0.65 8.23 13.53
C ALA A 185 1.15 8.87 14.83
N ALA A 186 1.89 8.11 15.62
CA ALA A 186 2.48 8.53 16.88
C ALA A 186 3.78 7.77 17.12
N ASP A 187 4.50 8.16 18.18
CA ASP A 187 5.72 7.47 18.59
C ASP A 187 5.39 6.01 18.98
N ILE A 188 6.20 5.07 18.47
CA ILE A 188 6.09 3.64 18.77
C ILE A 188 7.41 3.15 19.34
N ALA A 189 7.32 2.34 20.40
CA ALA A 189 8.48 1.73 21.04
C ALA A 189 8.33 0.21 21.11
N TYR A 190 9.33 -0.50 20.59
CA TYR A 190 9.53 -1.93 20.74
C TYR A 190 10.72 -2.17 21.68
N GLY A 191 10.49 -2.77 22.83
CA GLY A 191 11.56 -3.13 23.77
C GLY A 191 12.38 -4.35 23.31
N SER A 192 13.44 -4.68 24.03
CA SER A 192 14.40 -5.74 23.66
C SER A 192 13.81 -7.15 23.51
N GLY A 193 12.68 -7.44 24.16
CA GLY A 193 11.95 -8.70 24.01
C GLY A 193 11.04 -8.78 22.77
N ALA A 194 11.03 -7.76 21.90
CA ALA A 194 10.16 -7.70 20.73
C ALA A 194 10.82 -8.28 19.47
N THR A 195 10.06 -9.04 18.69
CA THR A 195 10.42 -9.46 17.32
C THR A 195 9.32 -9.02 16.36
N THR A 196 9.66 -8.22 15.34
CA THR A 196 8.72 -7.76 14.31
C THR A 196 9.00 -8.44 12.97
N ARG A 197 7.99 -9.06 12.38
CA ARG A 197 8.05 -9.75 11.09
C ARG A 197 7.03 -9.15 10.12
N GLY A 198 7.32 -7.96 9.61
CA GLY A 198 6.53 -7.26 8.61
C GLY A 198 6.86 -5.79 8.58
N LEU A 199 6.29 -5.06 7.62
CA LEU A 199 6.59 -3.64 7.45
C LEU A 199 6.09 -2.84 8.67
N VAL A 200 7.00 -2.07 9.25
CA VAL A 200 6.67 -1.08 10.30
C VAL A 200 6.83 0.29 9.69
N TYR A 201 5.78 1.10 9.72
CA TYR A 201 5.78 2.47 9.24
C TYR A 201 5.26 3.41 10.33
N VAL A 202 6.10 4.38 10.72
CA VAL A 202 5.74 5.48 11.61
C VAL A 202 5.63 6.76 10.79
N GLY A 203 4.41 7.23 10.62
CA GLY A 203 4.03 8.31 9.72
C GLY A 203 4.00 9.68 10.38
N LYS A 204 3.12 10.53 9.83
CA LYS A 204 2.79 11.84 10.38
C LYS A 204 1.40 11.84 11.00
N ASP A 205 1.21 12.61 12.05
CA ASP A 205 -0.11 12.88 12.61
C ASP A 205 -0.90 13.89 11.76
N ASN A 206 -2.13 14.20 12.20
CA ASN A 206 -3.02 15.15 11.52
C ASN A 206 -2.50 16.60 11.56
N ALA A 207 -1.52 16.91 12.43
CA ALA A 207 -0.84 18.19 12.47
C ALA A 207 0.42 18.22 11.58
N GLY A 208 0.71 17.13 10.86
CA GLY A 208 1.89 16.98 10.01
C GLY A 208 3.19 16.74 10.79
N ARG A 209 3.10 16.48 12.10
CA ARG A 209 4.26 16.17 12.96
C ARG A 209 4.78 14.79 12.63
N THR A 210 6.09 14.66 12.49
CA THR A 210 6.76 13.37 12.31
C THR A 210 7.00 12.70 13.67
N HIS A 211 6.95 11.36 13.66
CA HIS A 211 7.07 10.55 14.86
C HIS A 211 8.30 9.66 14.87
N THR A 212 8.71 9.24 16.07
CA THR A 212 9.90 8.42 16.28
C THR A 212 9.52 6.95 16.37
N LEU A 213 10.30 6.12 15.68
CA LEU A 213 10.28 4.67 15.88
C LEU A 213 11.46 4.28 16.76
N THR A 214 11.19 3.80 17.97
CA THR A 214 12.21 3.19 18.85
C THR A 214 12.10 1.67 18.78
N HIS A 215 13.17 0.98 18.46
CA HIS A 215 13.19 -0.49 18.40
C HIS A 215 14.50 -1.03 18.98
N ASP A 216 14.40 -1.76 20.09
CA ASP A 216 15.53 -2.39 20.79
C ASP A 216 15.56 -3.92 20.60
N GLY A 217 14.61 -4.47 19.84
CA GLY A 217 14.43 -5.89 19.63
C GLY A 217 15.02 -6.40 18.32
N THR A 218 14.36 -7.41 17.73
CA THR A 218 14.72 -7.97 16.42
C THR A 218 13.71 -7.56 15.35
N ALA A 219 14.19 -7.13 14.19
CA ALA A 219 13.34 -6.83 13.03
C ALA A 219 13.76 -7.68 11.83
N THR A 220 12.81 -8.44 11.26
CA THR A 220 13.05 -9.28 10.07
C THR A 220 12.49 -8.70 8.79
N ALA A 221 11.95 -7.49 8.85
CA ALA A 221 11.40 -6.74 7.73
C ALA A 221 11.71 -5.26 7.89
N ASP A 222 11.44 -4.49 6.83
CA ASP A 222 11.84 -3.09 6.75
C ASP A 222 11.18 -2.23 7.84
N LEU A 223 11.99 -1.36 8.45
CA LEU A 223 11.55 -0.35 9.40
C LEU A 223 11.58 1.01 8.72
N MET A 224 10.45 1.71 8.72
CA MET A 224 10.28 2.97 8.02
C MET A 224 9.73 4.01 8.99
N SER A 225 10.31 5.20 8.99
CA SER A 225 9.80 6.31 9.78
C SER A 225 9.95 7.63 9.03
N GLU A 226 8.92 8.46 9.08
CA GLU A 226 8.96 9.86 8.65
C GLU A 226 9.81 10.73 9.59
N GLY A 227 9.98 10.29 10.84
CA GLY A 227 10.93 10.86 11.79
C GLY A 227 12.18 9.98 11.98
N PRO A 228 12.89 10.12 13.11
CA PRO A 228 14.06 9.30 13.38
C PRO A 228 13.67 7.86 13.72
N ILE A 229 14.58 6.93 13.42
CA ILE A 229 14.57 5.56 13.93
C ILE A 229 15.69 5.46 14.96
N GLN A 230 15.37 4.98 16.17
CA GLN A 230 16.28 4.91 17.31
C GLN A 230 16.21 3.52 17.96
N GLY A 231 17.14 3.25 18.89
CA GLY A 231 17.23 1.99 19.63
C GLY A 231 18.30 1.03 19.11
N GLY A 232 18.51 -0.05 19.86
CA GLY A 232 19.50 -1.10 19.59
C GLY A 232 19.01 -2.22 18.69
N VAL A 233 18.26 -1.92 17.64
CA VAL A 233 17.61 -2.94 16.79
C VAL A 233 18.60 -3.92 16.17
N THR A 234 18.28 -5.22 16.29
CA THR A 234 18.93 -6.29 15.54
C THR A 234 18.19 -6.52 14.22
N MET A 235 18.75 -6.04 13.12
CA MET A 235 18.20 -6.22 11.78
C MET A 235 18.59 -7.58 11.20
N VAL A 236 17.61 -8.38 10.76
CA VAL A 236 17.83 -9.65 10.06
C VAL A 236 17.71 -9.42 8.55
N ALA A 237 18.75 -9.77 7.79
CA ALA A 237 18.75 -9.59 6.33
C ALA A 237 17.55 -10.30 5.67
N PRO A 238 16.88 -9.68 4.67
CA PRO A 238 17.28 -8.47 3.94
C PRO A 238 16.74 -7.14 4.52
N ALA A 239 16.21 -7.14 5.75
CA ALA A 239 15.56 -5.96 6.33
C ALA A 239 16.49 -4.73 6.39
N ARG A 240 15.94 -3.55 6.11
CA ARG A 240 16.64 -2.25 6.16
C ARG A 240 15.81 -1.21 6.89
N THR A 241 16.48 -0.15 7.34
CA THR A 241 15.85 1.05 7.88
C THR A 241 15.73 2.12 6.78
N TYR A 242 14.61 2.83 6.75
CA TYR A 242 14.38 3.94 5.84
C TYR A 242 13.83 5.15 6.58
N THR A 243 14.47 6.30 6.37
CA THR A 243 14.01 7.60 6.86
C THR A 243 14.11 8.61 5.71
N PRO A 244 13.61 9.85 5.85
CA PRO A 244 13.87 10.90 4.87
C PRO A 244 15.37 11.15 4.61
N THR A 245 16.23 10.82 5.58
CA THR A 245 17.68 11.06 5.51
C THR A 245 18.52 9.84 5.11
N THR A 246 17.94 8.65 4.95
CA THR A 246 18.69 7.46 4.49
C THR A 246 18.91 7.49 2.98
N SER A 247 19.88 6.70 2.49
CA SER A 247 20.08 6.41 1.06
C SER A 247 20.07 4.89 0.84
N PRO A 248 19.05 4.32 0.15
CA PRO A 248 17.87 5.01 -0.37
C PRO A 248 16.97 5.56 0.74
N SER A 249 16.23 6.62 0.44
CA SER A 249 15.31 7.25 1.40
C SER A 249 14.01 6.47 1.50
N ILE A 250 13.20 6.77 2.50
CA ILE A 250 11.84 6.21 2.66
C ILE A 250 10.97 6.37 1.41
N ARG A 251 11.24 7.38 0.57
CA ARG A 251 10.52 7.64 -0.69
C ARG A 251 10.77 6.60 -1.77
N SER A 252 11.84 5.81 -1.65
CA SER A 252 12.05 4.66 -2.54
C SER A 252 11.10 3.50 -2.25
N ARG A 253 10.41 3.52 -1.11
CA ARG A 253 9.45 2.47 -0.69
C ARG A 253 8.03 3.00 -0.65
N ILE A 254 7.84 4.20 -0.09
CA ILE A 254 6.54 4.86 0.05
C ILE A 254 6.68 6.28 -0.49
N ARG A 255 6.23 6.47 -1.74
CA ARG A 255 6.44 7.72 -2.51
C ARG A 255 5.82 8.93 -1.82
N ASN A 256 4.60 8.80 -1.30
CA ASN A 256 3.91 9.85 -0.56
C ASN A 256 3.79 9.46 0.92
N PRO A 257 4.05 10.37 1.88
CA PRO A 257 3.79 10.09 3.29
C PRO A 257 2.35 9.64 3.50
N ILE A 258 2.16 8.63 4.35
CA ILE A 258 0.82 8.22 4.77
C ILE A 258 0.36 9.17 5.88
N LEU A 259 -0.75 9.89 5.65
CA LEU A 259 -1.40 10.70 6.66
C LEU A 259 -2.55 9.91 7.28
N PHE A 260 -2.61 9.86 8.61
CA PHE A 260 -3.66 9.11 9.29
C PHE A 260 -5.04 9.78 9.17
N SER A 261 -5.06 11.09 8.89
CA SER A 261 -6.27 11.84 8.54
C SER A 261 -7.01 11.18 7.38
N ASP A 262 -6.28 10.66 6.41
CA ASP A 262 -6.81 10.05 5.19
C ASP A 262 -7.54 8.74 5.52
N LEU A 263 -7.06 8.02 6.53
CA LEU A 263 -7.75 6.85 7.08
C LEU A 263 -9.02 7.25 7.82
N THR A 264 -8.94 8.23 8.71
CA THR A 264 -10.11 8.66 9.51
C THR A 264 -11.20 9.32 8.66
N ALA A 265 -10.82 9.95 7.54
CA ALA A 265 -11.74 10.55 6.58
C ALA A 265 -12.25 9.56 5.53
N SER A 266 -11.87 8.28 5.61
CA SER A 266 -12.26 7.26 4.64
C SER A 266 -13.79 7.17 4.53
N PRO A 267 -14.38 7.29 3.32
CA PRO A 267 -15.81 7.12 3.13
C PRO A 267 -16.34 5.75 3.59
N LEU A 268 -15.48 4.72 3.57
CA LEU A 268 -15.81 3.37 4.06
C LEU A 268 -16.14 3.39 5.56
N LEU A 269 -15.40 4.15 6.37
CA LEU A 269 -15.66 4.28 7.80
C LEU A 269 -16.96 5.04 8.06
N ALA A 270 -17.19 6.13 7.35
CA ALA A 270 -18.41 6.93 7.50
C ALA A 270 -19.69 6.14 7.11
N ALA A 271 -19.59 5.27 6.10
CA ALA A 271 -20.70 4.44 5.64
C ALA A 271 -20.93 3.18 6.51
N PHE A 272 -19.99 2.81 7.36
CA PHE A 272 -19.99 1.54 8.10
C PHE A 272 -21.27 1.30 8.93
N PRO A 273 -21.78 2.27 9.73
CA PRO A 273 -23.00 2.06 10.52
C PRO A 273 -24.22 1.78 9.65
N ALA A 274 -24.35 2.46 8.51
CA ALA A 274 -25.45 2.25 7.58
C ALA A 274 -25.32 0.90 6.86
N LYS A 275 -24.09 0.52 6.49
CA LYS A 275 -23.82 -0.77 5.86
C LYS A 275 -24.12 -1.95 6.79
N ALA A 276 -23.79 -1.84 8.08
CA ALA A 276 -24.07 -2.86 9.06
C ALA A 276 -25.58 -3.11 9.29
N GLN A 277 -26.46 -2.21 8.85
CA GLN A 277 -27.92 -2.38 8.89
C GLN A 277 -28.48 -3.19 7.71
N THR A 278 -27.68 -3.48 6.70
CA THR A 278 -28.13 -4.25 5.52
C THR A 278 -28.29 -5.75 5.85
N PRO A 279 -29.19 -6.48 5.17
CA PRO A 279 -29.41 -7.90 5.45
C PRO A 279 -28.11 -8.73 5.30
N GLY A 280 -27.82 -9.55 6.30
CA GLY A 280 -26.59 -10.37 6.37
C GLY A 280 -25.52 -9.78 7.28
N ASN A 281 -25.62 -8.49 7.64
CA ASN A 281 -24.75 -7.82 8.60
C ASN A 281 -25.37 -7.74 9.99
N LEU A 282 -24.60 -7.25 10.97
CA LEU A 282 -25.05 -7.15 12.36
C LEU A 282 -24.89 -5.73 12.92
N TYR A 283 -26.01 -5.07 13.20
CA TYR A 283 -26.05 -3.75 13.84
C TYR A 283 -26.46 -3.87 15.32
N LEU A 284 -25.50 -3.71 16.24
CA LEU A 284 -25.68 -3.81 17.69
C LEU A 284 -25.56 -2.44 18.37
N ASN A 285 -26.53 -1.57 18.12
CA ASN A 285 -26.60 -0.28 18.81
C ASN A 285 -28.04 0.02 19.28
N PRO A 286 -28.54 -0.74 20.28
CA PRO A 286 -29.90 -0.57 20.78
C PRO A 286 -30.07 0.78 21.45
N SER A 287 -31.13 1.51 21.10
CA SER A 287 -31.45 2.81 21.70
C SER A 287 -31.93 2.71 23.15
N THR A 288 -32.50 1.56 23.54
CA THR A 288 -33.03 1.33 24.89
C THR A 288 -32.16 0.36 25.67
N SER A 289 -31.60 0.81 26.79
CA SER A 289 -30.74 0.02 27.68
C SER A 289 -29.54 -0.64 26.96
N PRO A 290 -28.66 0.16 26.32
CA PRO A 290 -27.44 -0.38 25.74
C PRO A 290 -26.62 -1.11 26.82
N PRO A 291 -26.03 -2.28 26.53
CA PRO A 291 -25.08 -2.89 27.44
C PRO A 291 -23.84 -1.98 27.58
N ASP A 292 -22.95 -2.28 28.53
CA ASP A 292 -21.67 -1.57 28.58
C ASP A 292 -20.73 -2.04 27.45
N ALA A 293 -20.85 -3.32 27.05
CA ALA A 293 -20.07 -3.92 25.98
C ALA A 293 -20.81 -5.09 25.32
N TRP A 294 -20.35 -5.46 24.13
CA TRP A 294 -20.74 -6.68 23.44
C TRP A 294 -19.57 -7.65 23.37
N TRP A 295 -19.78 -8.91 23.76
CA TRP A 295 -18.76 -9.95 23.60
C TRP A 295 -19.07 -10.84 22.40
N PHE A 296 -18.18 -10.80 21.42
CA PHE A 296 -18.17 -11.63 20.22
C PHE A 296 -17.25 -12.84 20.43
N GLN A 297 -17.85 -14.02 20.58
CA GLN A 297 -17.14 -15.29 20.74
C GLN A 297 -17.26 -16.10 19.46
N PHE A 298 -16.20 -16.08 18.65
CA PHE A 298 -16.13 -16.79 17.38
C PHE A 298 -15.97 -18.30 17.58
N GLN A 299 -16.75 -19.07 16.84
CA GLN A 299 -16.81 -20.52 16.92
C GLN A 299 -16.29 -21.14 15.62
N SER A 300 -15.58 -22.27 15.74
CA SER A 300 -14.97 -22.93 14.57
C SER A 300 -15.98 -23.43 13.53
N ASN A 301 -17.26 -23.53 13.90
CA ASN A 301 -18.36 -23.92 13.01
C ASN A 301 -18.88 -22.78 12.11
N GLY A 302 -18.23 -21.61 12.11
CA GLY A 302 -18.67 -20.46 11.31
C GLY A 302 -19.83 -19.70 11.96
N GLN A 303 -19.88 -19.66 13.28
CA GLN A 303 -20.84 -18.84 14.02
C GLN A 303 -20.12 -17.89 14.96
N VAL A 304 -20.80 -16.79 15.30
CA VAL A 304 -20.41 -15.88 16.38
C VAL A 304 -21.51 -15.88 17.43
N VAL A 305 -21.13 -16.21 18.67
CA VAL A 305 -21.99 -16.04 19.83
C VAL A 305 -21.82 -14.63 20.34
N VAL A 306 -22.92 -13.90 20.45
CA VAL A 306 -22.94 -12.52 20.92
C VAL A 306 -23.53 -12.48 22.32
N GLN A 307 -22.88 -11.77 23.23
CA GLN A 307 -23.33 -11.59 24.61
C GLN A 307 -23.44 -10.11 24.97
N ARG A 308 -24.43 -9.77 25.79
CA ARG A 308 -24.58 -8.45 26.42
C ARG A 308 -23.79 -8.44 27.72
N CYS A 309 -22.86 -7.52 27.85
CA CYS A 309 -21.98 -7.42 29.00
C CYS A 309 -22.25 -6.15 29.81
N THR A 310 -22.15 -6.27 31.13
CA THR A 310 -22.22 -5.16 32.08
C THR A 310 -20.92 -5.07 32.86
N LYS A 311 -20.49 -3.84 33.13
CA LYS A 311 -19.24 -3.57 33.86
C LYS A 311 -19.23 -4.25 35.21
N ALA A 312 -18.08 -4.80 35.58
CA ALA A 312 -17.91 -5.38 36.90
C ALA A 312 -18.02 -4.28 37.97
N THR A 313 -18.62 -4.62 39.11
CA THR A 313 -18.71 -3.73 40.27
C THR A 313 -18.06 -4.39 41.49
N SER A 314 -17.59 -3.57 42.42
CA SER A 314 -17.13 -4.00 43.75
C SER A 314 -17.70 -3.07 44.81
N VAL A 315 -18.09 -3.61 45.96
CA VAL A 315 -18.57 -2.82 47.09
C VAL A 315 -17.57 -2.93 48.23
N LYS A 316 -16.90 -1.82 48.57
CA LYS A 316 -15.98 -1.76 49.70
C LYS A 316 -16.41 -0.63 50.63
N ASN A 317 -16.66 -0.95 51.90
CA ASN A 317 -17.15 0.00 52.91
C ASN A 317 -18.41 0.77 52.46
N GLY A 318 -19.32 0.11 51.73
CA GLY A 318 -20.55 0.73 51.21
C GLY A 318 -20.37 1.57 49.95
N VAL A 319 -19.15 1.76 49.43
CA VAL A 319 -18.90 2.46 48.16
C VAL A 319 -18.86 1.47 47.01
N VAL A 320 -19.69 1.70 45.99
CA VAL A 320 -19.71 0.92 44.75
C VAL A 320 -18.68 1.51 43.78
N THR A 321 -17.70 0.71 43.38
CA THR A 321 -16.76 1.05 42.31
C THR A 321 -17.11 0.23 41.07
N THR A 322 -17.38 0.93 39.97
CA THR A 322 -17.56 0.33 38.64
C THR A 322 -16.24 0.36 37.89
N TYR A 323 -15.84 -0.78 37.34
CA TYR A 323 -14.57 -0.90 36.61
C TYR A 323 -14.80 -0.80 35.09
N PRO A 324 -13.88 -0.16 34.35
CA PRO A 324 -13.80 -0.31 32.90
C PRO A 324 -13.74 -1.79 32.46
N ILE A 325 -14.24 -2.07 31.26
CA ILE A 325 -14.44 -3.43 30.73
C ILE A 325 -13.12 -4.19 30.63
N GLU A 326 -12.07 -3.49 30.23
CA GLU A 326 -10.72 -3.99 30.06
C GLU A 326 -10.01 -4.30 31.40
N TYR A 327 -10.43 -3.71 32.52
CA TYR A 327 -9.74 -3.90 33.81
C TYR A 327 -10.24 -5.10 34.61
N ARG A 328 -11.54 -5.40 34.53
CA ARG A 328 -12.13 -6.53 35.28
C ARG A 328 -13.21 -7.19 34.45
N GLN A 329 -13.19 -8.53 34.42
CA GLN A 329 -14.06 -9.31 33.57
C GLN A 329 -15.54 -8.93 33.80
N PRO A 330 -16.25 -8.48 32.76
CA PRO A 330 -17.65 -8.09 32.89
C PRO A 330 -18.55 -9.30 33.11
N THR A 331 -19.77 -9.05 33.59
CA THR A 331 -20.80 -10.08 33.66
C THR A 331 -21.60 -10.05 32.37
N CYS A 332 -21.64 -11.18 31.65
CA CYS A 332 -22.25 -11.27 30.33
C CYS A 332 -23.40 -12.27 30.29
N THR A 333 -24.40 -11.95 29.47
CA THR A 333 -25.60 -12.78 29.24
C THR A 333 -25.77 -13.01 27.75
N ALA A 334 -26.23 -14.21 27.38
CA ALA A 334 -26.42 -14.56 25.97
C ALA A 334 -27.41 -13.60 25.29
N TYR A 335 -27.04 -13.12 24.10
CA TYR A 335 -27.91 -12.30 23.25
C TYR A 335 -28.41 -13.08 22.05
N GLY A 336 -27.50 -13.77 21.36
CA GLY A 336 -27.84 -14.58 20.19
C GLY A 336 -26.62 -15.22 19.56
N THR A 337 -26.86 -16.09 18.58
CA THR A 337 -25.83 -16.73 17.77
C THR A 337 -26.12 -16.46 16.31
N TYR A 338 -25.11 -15.97 15.59
CA TYR A 338 -25.25 -15.55 14.20
C TYR A 338 -24.29 -16.34 13.32
N PRO A 339 -24.71 -16.81 12.14
CA PRO A 339 -23.80 -17.43 11.19
C PRO A 339 -22.88 -16.37 10.57
N LEU A 340 -21.62 -16.73 10.35
CA LEU A 340 -20.71 -16.02 9.47
C LEU A 340 -20.84 -16.59 8.06
N THR A 341 -20.77 -15.72 7.06
CA THR A 341 -20.80 -16.08 5.65
C THR A 341 -19.39 -16.03 5.08
N PRO A 342 -19.10 -16.82 4.03
CA PRO A 342 -17.82 -16.72 3.33
C PRO A 342 -17.63 -15.40 2.59
N THR A 343 -18.71 -14.67 2.30
CA THR A 343 -18.67 -13.44 1.50
C THR A 343 -18.24 -12.21 2.29
N GLY A 344 -18.43 -12.21 3.61
CA GLY A 344 -18.08 -11.09 4.47
C GLY A 344 -19.26 -10.57 5.29
N GLU A 345 -19.02 -10.33 6.59
CA GLU A 345 -19.94 -9.60 7.48
C GLU A 345 -19.31 -8.32 8.00
N ASP A 346 -20.13 -7.27 8.06
CA ASP A 346 -19.86 -6.06 8.82
C ASP A 346 -20.66 -6.07 10.12
N ILE A 347 -19.97 -5.94 11.25
CA ILE A 347 -20.57 -5.87 12.58
C ILE A 347 -20.31 -4.49 13.15
N TYR A 348 -21.35 -3.74 13.48
CA TYR A 348 -21.25 -2.43 14.11
C TYR A 348 -21.77 -2.44 15.55
N THR A 349 -21.06 -1.79 16.46
CA THR A 349 -21.54 -1.49 17.82
C THR A 349 -21.20 -0.06 18.22
N GLY A 350 -22.12 0.58 18.96
CA GLY A 350 -21.88 1.87 19.59
C GLY A 350 -21.13 1.79 20.93
N GLN A 351 -20.96 0.57 21.46
CA GLN A 351 -20.36 0.23 22.75
C GLN A 351 -19.06 -0.53 22.55
N ASP A 352 -18.30 -0.78 23.64
CA ASP A 352 -17.08 -1.58 23.59
C ASP A 352 -17.31 -2.97 22.99
N ALA A 353 -16.34 -3.45 22.21
CA ALA A 353 -16.38 -4.77 21.61
C ALA A 353 -15.33 -5.68 22.24
N ILE A 354 -15.78 -6.72 22.95
CA ILE A 354 -14.91 -7.76 23.50
C ILE A 354 -14.82 -8.90 22.48
N VAL A 355 -13.62 -9.38 22.17
CA VAL A 355 -13.42 -10.35 21.08
C VAL A 355 -12.57 -11.53 21.53
N SER A 356 -13.01 -12.74 21.18
CA SER A 356 -12.26 -13.99 21.38
C SER A 356 -12.71 -15.11 20.41
N GLY A 357 -11.92 -16.19 20.31
CA GLY A 357 -12.32 -17.45 19.69
C GLY A 357 -11.75 -17.73 18.29
N HIS A 358 -12.36 -18.67 17.57
CA HIS A 358 -11.87 -19.13 16.27
C HIS A 358 -12.75 -18.64 15.11
N VAL A 359 -12.18 -17.81 14.24
CA VAL A 359 -12.88 -17.19 13.11
C VAL A 359 -12.95 -18.15 11.93
N ASN A 360 -14.18 -18.47 11.52
CA ASN A 360 -14.46 -19.24 10.31
C ASN A 360 -15.38 -18.46 9.37
N GLY A 361 -14.78 -17.54 8.62
CA GLY A 361 -15.47 -16.59 7.75
C GLY A 361 -14.63 -15.33 7.56
N ARG A 362 -15.24 -14.31 6.96
CA ARG A 362 -14.63 -12.99 6.76
C ARG A 362 -15.47 -11.97 7.51
N VAL A 363 -14.89 -11.24 8.44
CA VAL A 363 -15.69 -10.36 9.30
C VAL A 363 -14.90 -9.10 9.65
N THR A 364 -15.59 -7.97 9.73
CA THR A 364 -15.06 -6.73 10.30
C THR A 364 -15.97 -6.25 11.41
N ILE A 365 -15.40 -6.04 12.60
CA ILE A 365 -16.09 -5.42 13.74
C ILE A 365 -15.65 -3.97 13.84
N TYR A 366 -16.61 -3.05 13.76
CA TYR A 366 -16.43 -1.64 14.09
C TYR A 366 -17.08 -1.35 15.44
N SER A 367 -16.27 -0.91 16.40
CA SER A 367 -16.69 -0.36 17.67
C SER A 367 -16.55 1.15 17.65
N ASN A 368 -17.64 1.88 17.90
CA ASN A 368 -17.61 3.33 18.13
C ASN A 368 -16.97 3.71 19.48
N ALA A 369 -16.40 2.74 20.20
CA ALA A 369 -15.70 2.90 21.46
C ALA A 369 -14.37 2.11 21.41
N ASP A 370 -14.06 1.31 22.43
CA ASP A 370 -12.86 0.47 22.47
C ASP A 370 -13.12 -0.93 21.88
N VAL A 371 -12.03 -1.60 21.48
CA VAL A 371 -12.00 -3.05 21.20
C VAL A 371 -11.12 -3.70 22.25
N VAL A 372 -11.63 -4.72 22.93
CA VAL A 372 -10.96 -5.44 24.01
C VAL A 372 -10.71 -6.88 23.59
N ILE A 373 -9.44 -7.29 23.60
CA ILE A 373 -9.01 -8.66 23.32
C ILE A 373 -9.03 -9.44 24.64
N ALA A 374 -9.82 -10.50 24.70
CA ALA A 374 -10.19 -11.19 25.94
C ALA A 374 -9.83 -12.69 25.99
N ASP A 375 -9.30 -13.23 24.89
CA ASP A 375 -8.67 -14.55 24.82
C ASP A 375 -7.86 -14.65 23.52
N THR A 376 -7.31 -15.82 23.25
CA THR A 376 -6.84 -16.21 21.93
C THR A 376 -7.87 -15.92 20.84
N ILE A 377 -7.37 -15.40 19.72
CA ILE A 377 -8.11 -15.26 18.46
C ILE A 377 -7.32 -15.97 17.37
N ASP A 378 -7.91 -16.91 16.66
CA ASP A 378 -7.24 -17.59 15.54
C ASP A 378 -8.19 -17.84 14.38
N TYR A 379 -7.64 -18.19 13.22
CA TYR A 379 -8.42 -18.52 12.03
C TYR A 379 -8.51 -20.02 11.87
N VAL A 380 -9.71 -20.55 11.63
CA VAL A 380 -9.87 -21.98 11.34
C VAL A 380 -9.10 -22.39 10.08
N ASN A 381 -9.19 -21.58 9.02
CA ASN A 381 -8.49 -21.75 7.76
C ASN A 381 -7.74 -20.47 7.40
N PRO A 382 -6.45 -20.34 7.81
CA PRO A 382 -5.60 -19.24 7.37
C PRO A 382 -5.57 -19.14 5.84
N GLY A 383 -5.83 -17.95 5.30
CA GLY A 383 -5.84 -17.69 3.86
C GLY A 383 -7.22 -17.59 3.22
N SER A 384 -8.26 -18.11 3.88
CA SER A 384 -9.66 -17.90 3.49
C SER A 384 -10.48 -17.15 4.53
N ASN A 385 -10.03 -17.17 5.79
CA ASN A 385 -10.70 -16.53 6.91
C ASN A 385 -9.93 -15.28 7.33
N VAL A 386 -10.64 -14.23 7.72
CA VAL A 386 -10.02 -12.97 8.14
C VAL A 386 -10.92 -12.23 9.13
N LEU A 387 -10.29 -11.57 10.10
CA LEU A 387 -10.94 -10.67 11.05
C LEU A 387 -10.34 -9.28 10.98
N GLY A 388 -11.19 -8.27 10.77
CA GLY A 388 -10.90 -6.86 10.95
C GLY A 388 -11.50 -6.35 12.25
N LEU A 389 -10.73 -5.57 13.01
CA LEU A 389 -11.14 -4.94 14.25
C LEU A 389 -10.85 -3.44 14.17
N ILE A 390 -11.89 -2.63 14.17
CA ILE A 390 -11.78 -1.17 14.12
C ILE A 390 -12.33 -0.63 15.43
N ALA A 391 -11.47 -0.01 16.22
CA ALA A 391 -11.83 0.73 17.41
C ALA A 391 -11.80 2.23 17.08
N ASN A 392 -12.87 2.95 17.41
CA ASN A 392 -12.86 4.40 17.34
C ASN A 392 -11.80 4.96 18.32
N ASN A 393 -11.68 4.36 19.50
CA ASN A 393 -10.73 4.75 20.52
C ASN A 393 -9.53 3.78 20.51
N ASN A 394 -9.47 2.84 21.45
CA ASN A 394 -8.31 1.99 21.68
C ASN A 394 -8.56 0.53 21.31
N VAL A 395 -7.49 -0.17 20.94
CA VAL A 395 -7.44 -1.63 20.93
C VAL A 395 -6.62 -2.05 22.16
N ILE A 396 -7.26 -2.80 23.07
CA ILE A 396 -6.73 -3.08 24.40
C ILE A 396 -6.70 -4.59 24.65
N ILE A 397 -5.61 -5.13 25.19
CA ILE A 397 -5.63 -6.48 25.78
C ILE A 397 -6.22 -6.38 27.20
N ALA A 398 -7.25 -7.18 27.48
CA ALA A 398 -7.89 -7.20 28.79
C ALA A 398 -6.87 -7.54 29.90
N CYS A 399 -6.95 -6.85 31.03
CA CYS A 399 -6.16 -7.16 32.21
C CYS A 399 -6.53 -8.49 32.85
N TRP A 400 -7.72 -9.01 32.54
CA TRP A 400 -8.21 -10.30 33.00
C TRP A 400 -8.02 -11.41 31.96
N GLU A 401 -7.21 -11.15 30.92
CA GLU A 401 -6.82 -12.15 29.94
C GLU A 401 -6.22 -13.38 30.63
N PRO A 402 -6.83 -14.59 30.50
CA PRO A 402 -6.41 -15.75 31.28
C PRO A 402 -5.06 -16.33 30.86
N GLN A 403 -4.58 -16.04 29.65
CA GLN A 403 -3.41 -16.73 29.10
C GLN A 403 -2.08 -16.05 29.45
N ASN A 404 -1.18 -16.84 30.04
CA ASN A 404 0.22 -16.43 30.23
C ASN A 404 0.99 -16.32 28.90
N ASN A 405 0.52 -17.01 27.85
CA ASN A 405 1.07 -16.98 26.50
C ASN A 405 -0.06 -16.70 25.50
N LEU A 406 -0.36 -15.41 25.28
CA LEU A 406 -1.46 -15.00 24.41
C LEU A 406 -1.07 -15.16 22.94
N SER A 407 -1.87 -15.88 22.16
CA SER A 407 -1.76 -15.91 20.70
C SER A 407 -3.02 -15.33 20.09
N TRP A 408 -2.92 -14.29 19.28
CA TRP A 408 -4.09 -13.70 18.67
C TRP A 408 -3.83 -13.16 17.26
N ARG A 409 -4.87 -13.19 16.44
CA ARG A 409 -4.78 -12.87 15.02
C ARG A 409 -5.93 -11.98 14.55
N ALA A 410 -5.60 -10.82 13.99
CA ALA A 410 -6.55 -9.87 13.40
C ALA A 410 -5.83 -8.77 12.61
N ALA A 411 -6.52 -8.11 11.68
CA ALA A 411 -6.19 -6.74 11.30
C ALA A 411 -6.85 -5.80 12.32
N THR A 412 -6.07 -4.92 12.94
CA THR A 412 -6.52 -4.01 14.01
C THR A 412 -6.30 -2.56 13.63
N LEU A 413 -7.23 -1.68 13.99
CA LEU A 413 -7.15 -0.24 13.73
C LEU A 413 -7.72 0.54 14.93
N ALA A 414 -6.90 1.36 15.56
CA ALA A 414 -7.31 2.33 16.58
C ALA A 414 -7.34 3.74 15.95
N LEU A 415 -8.55 4.25 15.65
CA LEU A 415 -8.73 5.47 14.85
C LEU A 415 -8.28 6.74 15.56
N HIS A 416 -8.54 6.86 16.87
CA HIS A 416 -8.20 8.03 17.66
C HIS A 416 -7.41 7.71 18.94
N GLY A 417 -7.36 6.43 19.32
CA GLY A 417 -6.68 5.98 20.52
C GLY A 417 -5.46 5.13 20.21
N ARG A 418 -5.14 4.25 21.14
CA ARG A 418 -3.87 3.54 21.23
C ARG A 418 -4.06 2.04 21.04
N TRP A 419 -2.97 1.36 20.71
CA TRP A 419 -2.89 -0.09 20.66
C TRP A 419 -2.02 -0.59 21.83
N ILE A 420 -2.64 -1.12 22.89
CA ILE A 420 -2.02 -1.23 24.21
C ILE A 420 -2.35 -2.52 24.96
N SER A 421 -1.43 -2.95 25.81
CA SER A 421 -1.68 -3.91 26.89
C SER A 421 -1.19 -3.38 28.24
N ASP A 422 -1.07 -2.05 28.36
CA ASP A 422 -0.32 -1.40 29.43
C ASP A 422 -0.98 -1.57 30.80
N TRP A 423 -0.33 -2.38 31.64
CA TRP A 423 -0.70 -2.65 33.02
C TRP A 423 -0.60 -1.43 33.95
N ASN A 424 0.05 -0.34 33.52
CA ASN A 424 0.13 0.89 34.30
C ASN A 424 -1.12 1.76 34.19
N LEU A 425 -2.10 1.40 33.34
CA LEU A 425 -3.34 2.17 33.20
C LEU A 425 -4.24 2.06 34.44
N SER A 426 -4.06 1.03 35.27
CA SER A 426 -4.90 0.85 36.46
C SER A 426 -4.22 0.04 37.56
N PRO A 427 -4.31 0.46 38.83
CA PRO A 427 -3.96 -0.37 39.98
C PRO A 427 -4.72 -1.70 40.04
N ALA A 428 -5.83 -1.84 39.30
CA ALA A 428 -6.60 -3.08 39.23
C ALA A 428 -5.90 -4.16 38.37
N CYS A 429 -5.00 -3.77 37.47
CA CYS A 429 -4.25 -4.66 36.59
C CYS A 429 -2.95 -5.14 37.25
N ASN A 430 -3.04 -5.63 38.49
CA ASN A 430 -1.91 -6.14 39.28
C ASN A 430 -1.63 -7.63 38.99
N LEU A 431 -1.69 -8.06 37.73
CA LEU A 431 -1.25 -9.41 37.38
C LEU A 431 0.27 -9.43 37.19
N PRO A 432 0.97 -10.53 37.60
CA PRO A 432 2.37 -10.70 37.27
C PRO A 432 2.55 -10.68 35.76
N SER A 433 3.71 -10.21 35.31
CA SER A 433 3.92 -10.01 33.88
C SER A 433 3.67 -11.30 33.09
N HIS A 434 2.80 -11.26 32.07
CA HIS A 434 2.58 -12.42 31.20
C HIS A 434 3.89 -12.77 30.47
N SER A 435 4.10 -14.07 30.27
CA SER A 435 5.33 -14.61 29.69
C SER A 435 5.52 -14.16 28.25
N SER A 436 4.53 -14.39 27.38
CA SER A 436 4.68 -14.06 25.96
C SER A 436 3.37 -13.67 25.26
N MET A 437 3.51 -12.89 24.19
CA MET A 437 2.45 -12.62 23.23
C MET A 437 2.93 -12.91 21.82
N THR A 438 2.11 -13.61 21.04
CA THR A 438 2.23 -13.71 19.59
C THR A 438 1.01 -13.03 18.95
N PHE A 439 1.24 -11.89 18.32
CA PHE A 439 0.24 -11.24 17.47
C PHE A 439 0.54 -11.59 16.02
N THR A 440 -0.46 -12.04 15.26
CA THR A 440 -0.34 -12.28 13.81
C THR A 440 -1.35 -11.41 13.08
N GLY A 441 -0.94 -10.49 12.21
CA GLY A 441 -1.88 -9.61 11.53
C GLY A 441 -1.30 -8.25 11.19
N SER A 442 -2.16 -7.25 11.29
CA SER A 442 -1.84 -5.87 10.96
C SER A 442 -2.32 -4.94 12.07
N THR A 443 -1.60 -3.86 12.32
CA THR A 443 -1.96 -2.85 13.29
C THR A 443 -1.91 -1.47 12.66
N GLY A 444 -2.99 -0.71 12.77
CA GLY A 444 -3.06 0.73 12.57
C GLY A 444 -3.35 1.42 13.90
N THR A 445 -2.64 2.50 14.24
CA THR A 445 -2.91 3.26 15.47
C THR A 445 -2.62 4.74 15.32
N TYR A 446 -3.55 5.58 15.75
CA TYR A 446 -3.34 7.03 15.79
C TYR A 446 -2.49 7.45 16.98
N GLY A 447 -2.86 7.01 18.19
CA GLY A 447 -2.22 7.40 19.46
C GLY A 447 -1.01 6.56 19.85
N GLY A 448 -0.54 5.69 18.95
CA GLY A 448 0.62 4.84 19.17
C GLY A 448 0.27 3.71 20.13
N GLY A 449 1.19 3.37 21.03
CA GLY A 449 0.95 2.39 22.08
C GLY A 449 2.10 1.41 22.29
N ALA A 450 1.88 0.50 23.23
CA ALA A 450 2.86 -0.50 23.61
C ALA A 450 2.15 -1.73 24.20
N MET A 451 2.61 -2.91 23.80
CA MET A 451 2.22 -4.18 24.41
C MET A 451 3.13 -4.50 25.60
N GLY A 452 3.33 -3.52 26.49
CA GLY A 452 4.21 -3.63 27.67
C GLY A 452 3.81 -4.75 28.62
N GLY A 453 2.56 -5.21 28.50
CA GLY A 453 2.01 -6.34 29.22
C GLY A 453 2.57 -7.72 28.85
N PHE A 454 3.76 -7.83 28.26
CA PHE A 454 4.36 -9.14 27.96
C PHE A 454 5.88 -9.03 27.95
N ASN A 455 6.56 -10.01 28.54
CA ASN A 455 8.03 -10.04 28.54
C ASN A 455 8.56 -10.21 27.10
N THR A 456 8.13 -11.28 26.45
CA THR A 456 8.47 -11.60 25.04
C THR A 456 7.31 -11.29 24.12
N ARG A 457 7.56 -10.61 23.00
CA ARG A 457 6.52 -10.19 22.06
C ARG A 457 6.93 -10.54 20.65
N THR A 458 6.10 -11.30 19.95
CA THR A 458 6.28 -11.61 18.54
C THR A 458 5.14 -10.99 17.74
N TYR A 459 5.48 -10.11 16.82
CA TYR A 459 4.53 -9.45 15.93
C TYR A 459 4.75 -9.98 14.51
N ASN A 460 3.94 -10.94 14.10
CA ASN A 460 3.94 -11.49 12.76
C ASN A 460 3.00 -10.70 11.87
N TYR A 461 3.43 -10.40 10.65
CA TYR A 461 2.53 -9.97 9.59
C TYR A 461 1.78 -11.17 9.03
N ASP A 462 0.46 -11.03 8.91
CA ASP A 462 -0.36 -12.02 8.23
C ASP A 462 -0.35 -11.74 6.72
N THR A 463 0.39 -12.55 5.96
CA THR A 463 0.52 -12.38 4.50
C THR A 463 -0.79 -12.56 3.76
N THR A 464 -1.81 -13.18 4.38
CA THR A 464 -3.13 -13.34 3.79
C THR A 464 -3.84 -12.00 3.64
N LEU A 465 -3.56 -11.03 4.53
CA LEU A 465 -4.12 -9.68 4.49
C LEU A 465 -3.73 -8.88 3.25
N ARG A 466 -2.70 -9.31 2.51
CA ARG A 466 -2.32 -8.69 1.23
C ARG A 466 -3.34 -8.94 0.12
N TYR A 467 -4.00 -10.10 0.14
CA TYR A 467 -4.91 -10.53 -0.93
C TYR A 467 -6.35 -10.72 -0.43
N LEU A 468 -6.52 -10.88 0.88
CA LEU A 468 -7.79 -11.09 1.56
C LEU A 468 -7.93 -10.08 2.69
N VAL A 469 -8.17 -8.83 2.33
CA VAL A 469 -8.48 -7.77 3.29
C VAL A 469 -9.84 -8.08 3.96
N PRO A 470 -10.01 -7.78 5.27
CA PRO A 470 -11.31 -7.87 5.90
C PRO A 470 -12.37 -7.05 5.14
N PRO A 471 -13.64 -7.47 5.13
CA PRO A 471 -14.73 -6.71 4.52
C PRO A 471 -14.70 -5.24 4.98
N ASP A 472 -14.75 -4.30 4.04
CA ASP A 472 -14.84 -2.85 4.32
C ASP A 472 -13.79 -2.28 5.26
N TYR A 473 -12.65 -2.97 5.38
CA TYR A 473 -11.54 -2.47 6.14
C TYR A 473 -10.94 -1.22 5.46
N PRO A 474 -10.56 -0.18 6.23
CA PRO A 474 -10.11 1.08 5.64
C PRO A 474 -8.88 0.92 4.75
N ARG A 475 -8.96 1.55 3.58
CA ARG A 475 -7.86 1.70 2.65
C ARG A 475 -7.16 3.01 2.88
N ILE A 476 -5.85 3.06 2.67
CA ILE A 476 -5.10 4.31 2.71
C ILE A 476 -5.35 4.99 1.37
N SER A 477 -6.23 6.00 1.36
CA SER A 477 -6.38 6.86 0.19
C SER A 477 -5.04 7.54 -0.10
N ALA A 478 -4.80 7.84 -1.37
CA ALA A 478 -3.61 8.53 -1.84
C ALA A 478 -2.27 7.79 -1.86
N VAL A 479 -2.21 6.52 -1.47
CA VAL A 479 -0.94 5.76 -1.50
C VAL A 479 -1.09 4.45 -2.26
N TYR A 480 -0.29 4.32 -3.31
CA TYR A 480 -0.13 3.12 -4.11
C TYR A 480 1.27 2.56 -3.94
N THR A 481 1.37 1.23 -3.99
CA THR A 481 2.64 0.56 -4.19
C THR A 481 2.72 0.07 -5.62
N ILE A 482 3.89 0.29 -6.24
CA ILE A 482 4.25 -0.34 -7.49
C ILE A 482 4.82 -1.70 -7.13
N GLU A 483 4.13 -2.77 -7.51
CA GLU A 483 4.60 -4.14 -7.25
C GLU A 483 5.66 -4.56 -8.27
N ALA A 484 5.47 -4.14 -9.52
CA ALA A 484 6.41 -4.35 -10.60
C ALA A 484 6.26 -3.24 -11.64
N GLN A 485 7.38 -2.80 -12.21
CA GLN A 485 7.41 -1.90 -13.35
C GLN A 485 8.46 -2.41 -14.33
N ARG A 486 8.11 -2.49 -15.61
CA ARG A 486 9.04 -2.87 -16.68
C ARG A 486 8.70 -2.15 -17.97
N GLU A 487 9.71 -1.94 -18.79
CA GLU A 487 9.50 -1.50 -20.16
C GLU A 487 9.05 -2.69 -21.03
N ILE A 488 8.09 -2.46 -21.90
CA ILE A 488 7.58 -3.45 -22.86
C ILE A 488 7.54 -2.87 -24.28
N PRO A 489 7.48 -3.72 -25.33
CA PRO A 489 7.16 -3.26 -26.67
C PRO A 489 5.80 -2.53 -26.70
N PRO A 490 5.66 -1.41 -27.44
CA PRO A 490 4.46 -0.58 -27.40
C PRO A 490 3.16 -1.27 -27.85
N GLY A 491 3.23 -2.27 -28.73
CA GLY A 491 2.06 -3.02 -29.19
C GLY A 491 2.44 -4.16 -30.12
#